data_AF-A0A937QPV4-F1
#
_entry.id   AF-A0A937QPV4-F1
#
_cell.length_a   1.000
_cell.length_b   1.000
_cell.length_c   1.000
_cell.angle_alpha   90.00
_cell.angle_beta   90.00
_cell.angle_gamma   90.00
#
_symmetry.space_group_name_H-M   'P 1'
#
loop_
_entity.id
_entity.type
_entity.pdbx_description
1 polymer ?
#
loop_
_entity_poly.entity_id
_entity_poly.type
_entity_poly.pdbx_seq_one_letter_code
_entity_poly.pdbx_strand_id
1 'polypeptide(L)'
;MYSRIKNISIACIVSIALGGSFQTVSADIEANEAIMLRAEEFWNTGNMAIADEVYSAEFVNHDPTAPDIGDLESYKGFVATVRAGMPDFHVTAEAIVAEADKVASRWTVTGTQTGELLGIPPTGIQARWTGITIYRYADGKVVEAWWSKDLQGALEQLGAMAPTRQTYTWGEPSGVTGDIGDPETNKVLVQRMIDEVMNQQNLAVVDELFAADYLMHDPAWPGEVTGPEGFKQWAGAMLDPYFSDSHVTADMIAEADSVAVRWTWSATHTGEFMGIGPTGRQITVAGISIHRFADGKFVESWANYDSLGMMQQLTAEEWPLAGTWFGTNSHGHAIVLTITPLSPDNDRFVCALDIAHDPSFGGMFPGTIAATNMRGMYVKTRLNTYDFTIMSYGLAEPAEGEAARQVVYIQVVSGQFILTDENTFASDLYTAALYAPDQDPFGDEPPAYGCYPVSGTYKRMPVVPVCELPPPEPVEE
;
A
#
# COMPACT_ATOMS: atom_id res chain seq x y z
N MET A 1 7.83 20.37 -78.20
CA MET A 1 6.68 19.83 -77.43
C MET A 1 7.16 18.82 -76.39
N TYR A 2 8.19 19.17 -75.60
CA TYR A 2 8.71 18.34 -74.52
C TYR A 2 9.38 19.24 -73.50
N SER A 3 8.64 19.59 -72.44
CA SER A 3 9.18 19.99 -71.14
C SER A 3 8.00 20.25 -70.20
N ARG A 4 8.17 19.81 -68.95
CA ARG A 4 7.27 19.89 -67.78
C ARG A 4 6.38 18.66 -67.56
N ILE A 5 6.70 17.96 -66.47
CA ILE A 5 5.87 17.24 -65.48
C ILE A 5 6.75 16.14 -64.87
N LYS A 6 7.56 16.52 -63.89
CA LYS A 6 8.16 15.64 -62.86
C LYS A 6 8.40 16.56 -61.67
N ASN A 7 7.42 16.66 -60.76
CA ASN A 7 7.53 17.16 -59.38
C ASN A 7 6.17 17.23 -58.66
N ILE A 8 5.24 16.33 -58.99
CA ILE A 8 4.04 16.09 -58.18
C ILE A 8 4.09 14.60 -57.82
N SER A 9 3.73 14.27 -56.58
CA SER A 9 3.48 12.90 -56.06
C SER A 9 4.47 12.29 -55.06
N ILE A 10 5.17 13.07 -54.24
CA ILE A 10 5.72 12.55 -52.95
C ILE A 10 5.08 13.26 -51.73
N ALA A 11 4.60 14.51 -51.88
CA ALA A 11 3.95 15.23 -50.78
C ALA A 11 2.54 14.74 -50.41
N CYS A 12 1.73 14.22 -51.34
CA CYS A 12 0.35 13.80 -51.03
C CYS A 12 0.23 12.44 -50.34
N ILE A 13 1.20 11.54 -50.45
CA ILE A 13 1.11 10.19 -49.85
C ILE A 13 1.46 10.23 -48.36
N VAL A 14 2.39 11.10 -47.95
CA VAL A 14 2.74 11.29 -46.52
C VAL A 14 1.61 11.99 -45.75
N SER A 15 0.90 12.95 -46.37
CA SER A 15 -0.23 13.63 -45.72
C SER A 15 -1.48 12.76 -45.54
N ILE A 16 -1.72 11.78 -46.42
CA ILE A 16 -2.88 10.86 -46.30
C ILE A 16 -2.62 9.77 -45.25
N ALA A 17 -1.39 9.26 -45.15
CA ALA A 17 -1.03 8.26 -44.13
C ALA A 17 -1.02 8.86 -42.72
N LEU A 18 -0.49 10.07 -42.54
CA LEU A 18 -0.56 10.80 -41.27
C LEU A 18 -2.00 11.22 -40.95
N GLY A 19 -2.78 11.69 -41.94
CA GLY A 19 -4.18 12.06 -41.72
C GLY A 19 -5.06 10.89 -41.27
N GLY A 20 -4.83 9.68 -41.81
CA GLY A 20 -5.55 8.47 -41.41
C GLY A 20 -5.18 7.98 -40.01
N SER A 21 -3.89 7.99 -39.64
CA SER A 21 -3.45 7.55 -38.30
C SER A 21 -3.88 8.51 -37.20
N PHE A 22 -3.83 9.82 -37.44
CA PHE A 22 -4.31 10.84 -36.49
C PHE A 22 -5.83 10.75 -36.28
N GLN A 23 -6.60 10.49 -37.35
CA GLN A 23 -8.06 10.30 -37.23
C GLN A 23 -8.44 9.06 -36.42
N THR A 24 -7.72 7.93 -36.59
CA THR A 24 -7.97 6.73 -35.77
C THR A 24 -7.62 6.93 -34.31
N VAL A 25 -6.46 7.55 -33.99
CA VAL A 25 -6.08 7.79 -32.59
C VAL A 25 -7.05 8.75 -31.89
N SER A 26 -7.49 9.82 -32.58
CA SER A 26 -8.50 10.74 -32.06
C SER A 26 -9.84 10.05 -31.82
N ALA A 27 -10.27 9.16 -32.72
CA ALA A 27 -11.50 8.40 -32.56
C ALA A 27 -11.43 7.38 -31.41
N ASP A 28 -10.25 6.78 -31.18
CA ASP A 28 -10.03 5.86 -30.06
C ASP A 28 -10.03 6.60 -28.71
N ILE A 29 -9.49 7.83 -28.65
CA ILE A 29 -9.55 8.68 -27.44
C ILE A 29 -11.00 9.04 -27.09
N GLU A 30 -11.77 9.58 -28.04
CA GLU A 30 -13.18 9.93 -27.82
C GLU A 30 -14.01 8.70 -27.39
N ALA A 31 -13.70 7.52 -27.94
CA ALA A 31 -14.33 6.27 -27.53
C ALA A 31 -13.97 5.88 -26.10
N ASN A 32 -12.71 6.02 -25.69
CA ASN A 32 -12.27 5.71 -24.32
C ASN A 32 -12.93 6.64 -23.28
N GLU A 33 -13.06 7.92 -23.59
CA GLU A 33 -13.80 8.87 -22.74
C GLU A 33 -15.28 8.49 -22.62
N ALA A 34 -15.93 8.10 -23.72
CA ALA A 34 -17.31 7.64 -23.67
C ALA A 34 -17.47 6.37 -22.82
N ILE A 35 -16.51 5.43 -22.89
CA ILE A 35 -16.48 4.24 -22.03
C ILE A 35 -16.28 4.64 -20.56
N MET A 36 -15.42 5.61 -20.26
CA MET A 36 -15.23 6.15 -18.91
C MET A 36 -16.54 6.70 -18.34
N LEU A 37 -17.25 7.56 -19.08
CA LEU A 37 -18.54 8.10 -18.67
C LEU A 37 -19.59 7.01 -18.46
N ARG A 38 -19.55 5.96 -19.29
CA ARG A 38 -20.41 4.77 -19.12
C ARG A 38 -20.05 3.97 -17.87
N ALA A 39 -18.77 3.88 -17.50
CA ALA A 39 -18.34 3.32 -16.22
C ALA A 39 -18.82 4.14 -15.02
N GLU A 40 -18.91 5.47 -15.12
CA GLU A 40 -19.54 6.30 -14.08
C GLU A 40 -21.05 6.05 -13.99
N GLU A 41 -21.74 5.83 -15.11
CA GLU A 41 -23.14 5.41 -15.10
C GLU A 41 -23.34 4.07 -14.38
N PHE A 42 -22.41 3.11 -14.57
CA PHE A 42 -22.40 1.87 -13.80
C PHE A 42 -22.36 2.15 -12.29
N TRP A 43 -21.44 3.01 -11.83
CA TRP A 43 -21.35 3.40 -10.41
C TRP A 43 -22.62 4.11 -9.91
N ASN A 44 -23.19 5.00 -10.71
CA ASN A 44 -24.38 5.78 -10.39
C ASN A 44 -25.68 4.97 -10.36
N THR A 45 -25.77 3.91 -11.16
CA THR A 45 -26.99 3.10 -11.30
C THR A 45 -26.90 1.77 -10.56
N GLY A 46 -25.70 1.21 -10.38
CA GLY A 46 -25.48 -0.16 -9.92
C GLY A 46 -25.90 -1.21 -10.95
N ASN A 47 -26.04 -0.84 -12.23
CA ASN A 47 -26.43 -1.77 -13.27
C ASN A 47 -25.23 -2.62 -13.72
N MET A 48 -25.16 -3.85 -13.22
CA MET A 48 -24.05 -4.78 -13.49
C MET A 48 -23.87 -5.12 -14.97
N ALA A 49 -24.92 -5.01 -15.80
CA ALA A 49 -24.80 -5.21 -17.25
C ALA A 49 -23.91 -4.15 -17.90
N ILE A 50 -23.88 -2.92 -17.36
CA ILE A 50 -22.97 -1.88 -17.83
C ILE A 50 -21.52 -2.26 -17.54
N ALA A 51 -21.26 -2.88 -16.38
CA ALA A 51 -19.92 -3.33 -16.06
C ALA A 51 -19.42 -4.40 -17.04
N ASP A 52 -20.29 -5.32 -17.49
CA ASP A 52 -19.97 -6.30 -18.54
C ASP A 52 -19.68 -5.66 -19.91
N GLU A 53 -20.28 -4.51 -20.21
CA GLU A 53 -20.03 -3.74 -21.43
C GLU A 53 -18.65 -3.08 -21.39
N VAL A 54 -18.32 -2.38 -20.29
CA VAL A 54 -17.18 -1.45 -20.25
C VAL A 54 -15.89 -2.03 -19.71
N TYR A 55 -15.94 -3.07 -18.87
CA TYR A 55 -14.74 -3.68 -18.29
C TYR A 55 -14.37 -5.01 -18.96
N SER A 56 -13.07 -5.32 -18.96
CA SER A 56 -12.57 -6.67 -19.24
C SER A 56 -12.93 -7.62 -18.10
N ALA A 57 -13.04 -8.92 -18.40
CA ALA A 57 -13.23 -9.95 -17.38
C ALA A 57 -12.02 -10.05 -16.43
N GLU A 58 -10.82 -9.79 -16.95
CA GLU A 58 -9.54 -9.77 -16.21
C GLU A 58 -9.19 -8.36 -15.72
N PHE A 59 -10.20 -7.51 -15.50
CA PHE A 59 -10.00 -6.15 -15.02
C PHE A 59 -9.27 -6.13 -13.66
N VAL A 60 -8.27 -5.26 -13.54
CA VAL A 60 -7.54 -5.02 -12.30
C VAL A 60 -7.79 -3.60 -11.78
N ASN A 61 -8.20 -3.48 -10.52
CA ASN A 61 -8.35 -2.21 -9.85
C ASN A 61 -7.32 -2.06 -8.74
N HIS A 62 -6.49 -1.02 -8.86
CA HIS A 62 -5.52 -0.62 -7.85
C HIS A 62 -6.05 0.52 -7.01
N ASP A 63 -5.98 0.37 -5.70
CA ASP A 63 -6.43 1.35 -4.73
C ASP A 63 -5.43 1.39 -3.58
N PRO A 64 -4.68 2.49 -3.35
CA PRO A 64 -3.68 2.51 -2.30
C PRO A 64 -4.29 2.35 -0.90
N THR A 65 -5.61 2.51 -0.76
CA THR A 65 -6.33 2.36 0.51
C THR A 65 -6.93 0.96 0.73
N ALA A 66 -6.80 0.03 -0.22
CA ALA A 66 -7.41 -1.31 -0.14
C ALA A 66 -6.59 -2.35 -0.94
N PRO A 67 -6.79 -3.66 -0.71
CA PRO A 67 -6.20 -4.68 -1.58
C PRO A 67 -6.68 -4.53 -3.03
N ASP A 68 -5.80 -4.83 -3.98
CA ASP A 68 -6.14 -4.85 -5.40
C ASP A 68 -7.29 -5.83 -5.68
N ILE A 69 -8.21 -5.43 -6.54
CA ILE A 69 -9.27 -6.30 -7.04
C ILE A 69 -8.85 -6.80 -8.42
N GLY A 70 -8.62 -8.11 -8.54
CA GLY A 70 -8.05 -8.73 -9.75
C GLY A 70 -9.05 -9.32 -10.73
N ASP A 71 -10.35 -9.09 -10.55
CA ASP A 71 -11.38 -9.57 -11.47
C ASP A 71 -12.66 -8.71 -11.42
N LEU A 72 -13.43 -8.75 -12.51
CA LEU A 72 -14.64 -7.95 -12.67
C LEU A 72 -15.78 -8.34 -11.70
N GLU A 73 -15.90 -9.60 -11.32
CA GLU A 73 -16.99 -10.05 -10.44
C GLU A 73 -16.78 -9.55 -9.01
N SER A 74 -15.55 -9.63 -8.50
CA SER A 74 -15.14 -9.02 -7.24
C SER A 74 -15.36 -7.50 -7.26
N TYR A 75 -15.07 -6.85 -8.39
CA TYR A 75 -15.31 -5.40 -8.55
C TYR A 75 -16.80 -5.05 -8.52
N LYS A 76 -17.65 -5.79 -9.24
CA LYS A 76 -19.11 -5.65 -9.17
C LYS A 76 -19.64 -5.85 -7.75
N GLY A 77 -19.11 -6.84 -7.02
CA GLY A 77 -19.43 -7.08 -5.61
C GLY A 77 -19.10 -5.88 -4.74
N PHE A 78 -17.92 -5.29 -4.92
CA PHE A 78 -17.52 -4.07 -4.21
C PHE A 78 -18.45 -2.89 -4.49
N VAL A 79 -18.78 -2.62 -5.76
CA VAL A 79 -19.73 -1.55 -6.13
C VAL A 79 -21.11 -1.80 -5.51
N ALA A 80 -21.59 -3.05 -5.52
CA ALA A 80 -22.86 -3.42 -4.91
C ALA A 80 -22.86 -3.15 -3.39
N THR A 81 -21.76 -3.46 -2.69
CA THR A 81 -21.60 -3.15 -1.26
C THR A 81 -21.63 -1.64 -1.00
N VAL A 82 -20.90 -0.85 -1.79
CA VAL A 82 -20.90 0.61 -1.63
C VAL A 82 -22.30 1.19 -1.84
N ARG A 83 -23.01 0.76 -2.88
CA ARG A 83 -24.39 1.22 -3.17
C ARG A 83 -25.42 0.73 -2.15
N ALA A 84 -25.21 -0.44 -1.54
CA ALA A 84 -26.05 -0.90 -0.43
C ALA A 84 -25.88 -0.01 0.82
N GLY A 85 -24.65 0.45 1.08
CA GLY A 85 -24.36 1.43 2.13
C GLY A 85 -24.90 2.83 1.84
N MET A 86 -24.83 3.25 0.57
CA MET A 86 -25.28 4.56 0.08
C MET A 86 -26.18 4.42 -1.16
N PRO A 87 -27.50 4.19 -0.98
CA PRO A 87 -28.42 3.97 -2.11
C PRO A 87 -28.58 5.15 -3.07
N ASP A 88 -28.31 6.36 -2.59
CA ASP A 88 -28.28 7.62 -3.35
C ASP A 88 -26.85 8.02 -3.77
N PHE A 89 -25.89 7.07 -3.77
CA PHE A 89 -24.54 7.29 -4.27
C PHE A 89 -24.56 7.90 -5.66
N HIS A 90 -23.87 9.03 -5.81
CA HIS A 90 -23.69 9.73 -7.06
C HIS A 90 -22.25 10.20 -7.24
N VAL A 91 -21.62 9.78 -8.32
CA VAL A 91 -20.32 10.23 -8.80
C VAL A 91 -20.50 11.11 -10.03
N THR A 92 -19.72 12.19 -10.09
CA THR A 92 -19.68 13.15 -11.20
C THR A 92 -18.24 13.31 -11.68
N ALA A 93 -17.96 13.07 -12.97
CA ALA A 93 -16.75 13.55 -13.63
C ALA A 93 -16.69 15.09 -13.60
N GLU A 94 -15.62 15.62 -13.04
CA GLU A 94 -15.35 17.04 -12.90
C GLU A 94 -14.28 17.53 -13.89
N ALA A 95 -13.37 16.65 -14.31
CA ALA A 95 -12.37 16.89 -15.34
C ALA A 95 -11.92 15.57 -15.97
N ILE A 96 -11.56 15.59 -17.25
CA ILE A 96 -11.09 14.44 -18.01
C ILE A 96 -9.79 14.84 -18.71
N VAL A 97 -8.80 13.93 -18.72
CA VAL A 97 -7.54 14.06 -19.47
C VAL A 97 -7.28 12.73 -20.15
N ALA A 98 -7.21 12.71 -21.48
CA ALA A 98 -7.03 11.47 -22.23
C ALA A 98 -5.79 11.50 -23.13
N GLU A 99 -5.04 10.40 -23.13
CA GLU A 99 -3.91 10.21 -24.02
C GLU A 99 -3.71 8.73 -24.35
N ALA A 100 -3.59 8.42 -25.63
CA ALA A 100 -3.38 7.07 -26.14
C ALA A 100 -4.39 6.07 -25.56
N ASP A 101 -3.93 5.10 -24.77
CA ASP A 101 -4.73 4.05 -24.16
C ASP A 101 -5.20 4.36 -22.73
N LYS A 102 -5.13 5.62 -22.28
CA LYS A 102 -5.48 6.01 -20.91
C LYS A 102 -6.40 7.22 -20.84
N VAL A 103 -7.23 7.23 -19.82
CA VAL A 103 -8.11 8.35 -19.47
C VAL A 103 -8.04 8.58 -17.96
N ALA A 104 -7.70 9.78 -17.54
CA ALA A 104 -7.82 10.24 -16.17
C ALA A 104 -9.17 10.96 -15.97
N SER A 105 -9.88 10.65 -14.89
CA SER A 105 -11.07 11.39 -14.45
C SER A 105 -10.84 11.89 -13.03
N ARG A 106 -10.97 13.21 -12.82
CA ARG A 106 -11.20 13.78 -11.48
C ARG A 106 -12.70 13.74 -11.23
N TRP A 107 -13.10 13.26 -10.06
CA TRP A 107 -14.51 13.10 -9.75
C TRP A 107 -14.86 13.53 -8.31
N THR A 108 -16.13 13.87 -8.13
CA THR A 108 -16.76 14.10 -6.82
C THR A 108 -17.81 13.03 -6.58
N VAL A 109 -17.84 12.45 -5.38
CA VAL A 109 -18.91 11.59 -4.89
C VAL A 109 -19.76 12.33 -3.86
N THR A 110 -21.07 12.10 -3.91
CA THR A 110 -22.04 12.43 -2.85
C THR A 110 -22.92 11.22 -2.53
N GLY A 111 -23.36 11.08 -1.29
CA GLY A 111 -24.31 10.03 -0.90
C GLY A 111 -24.63 10.03 0.60
N THR A 112 -25.79 9.50 0.95
CA THR A 112 -26.30 9.35 2.32
C THR A 112 -26.11 7.91 2.80
N GLN A 113 -25.32 7.72 3.84
CA GLN A 113 -25.01 6.38 4.35
C GLN A 113 -26.16 5.86 5.22
N THR A 114 -27.05 5.11 4.58
CA THR A 114 -28.26 4.52 5.20
C THR A 114 -28.13 3.02 5.46
N GLY A 115 -27.12 2.37 4.89
CA GLY A 115 -26.70 1.00 5.18
C GLY A 115 -25.30 0.96 5.81
N GLU A 116 -24.85 -0.24 6.21
CA GLU A 116 -23.48 -0.44 6.66
C GLU A 116 -22.49 -0.20 5.50
N LEU A 117 -21.38 0.48 5.77
CA LEU A 117 -20.34 0.77 4.77
C LEU A 117 -18.96 0.65 5.43
N LEU A 118 -18.07 -0.19 4.89
CA LEU A 118 -16.71 -0.40 5.42
C LEU A 118 -16.68 -0.73 6.93
N GLY A 119 -17.67 -1.49 7.41
CA GLY A 119 -17.84 -1.83 8.82
C GLY A 119 -18.40 -0.70 9.70
N ILE A 120 -18.72 0.45 9.11
CA ILE A 120 -19.36 1.58 9.79
C ILE A 120 -20.87 1.33 9.78
N PRO A 121 -21.54 1.28 10.94
CA PRO A 121 -22.99 1.20 11.02
C PRO A 121 -23.68 2.37 10.29
N PRO A 122 -24.94 2.24 9.86
CA PRO A 122 -25.65 3.33 9.20
C PRO A 122 -25.76 4.56 10.10
N THR A 123 -25.21 5.67 9.65
CA THR A 123 -25.13 6.95 10.36
C THR A 123 -26.24 7.91 9.93
N GLY A 124 -26.79 7.72 8.73
CA GLY A 124 -27.75 8.64 8.10
C GLY A 124 -27.12 9.96 7.66
N ILE A 125 -25.80 10.09 7.69
CA ILE A 125 -25.07 11.29 7.30
C ILE A 125 -24.88 11.29 5.78
N GLN A 126 -25.11 12.45 5.17
CA GLN A 126 -24.68 12.72 3.80
C GLN A 126 -23.20 13.11 3.79
N ALA A 127 -22.39 12.35 3.08
CA ALA A 127 -20.97 12.60 2.91
C ALA A 127 -20.66 13.03 1.47
N ARG A 128 -19.57 13.79 1.33
CA ARG A 128 -18.99 14.18 0.04
C ARG A 128 -17.48 13.99 0.08
N TRP A 129 -16.92 13.30 -0.91
CA TRP A 129 -15.47 13.18 -1.05
C TRP A 129 -15.08 13.20 -2.52
N THR A 130 -13.78 13.31 -2.77
CA THR A 130 -13.25 13.41 -4.14
C THR A 130 -12.17 12.38 -4.39
N GLY A 131 -11.85 12.21 -5.65
CA GLY A 131 -10.75 11.37 -6.08
C GLY A 131 -10.38 11.62 -7.53
N ILE A 132 -9.31 10.96 -7.93
CA ILE A 132 -8.86 10.89 -9.31
C ILE A 132 -8.64 9.42 -9.63
N THR A 133 -9.07 9.01 -10.82
CA THR A 133 -8.86 7.67 -11.35
C THR A 133 -8.19 7.75 -12.71
N ILE A 134 -7.15 6.94 -12.94
CA ILE A 134 -6.59 6.71 -14.27
C ILE A 134 -7.03 5.32 -14.73
N TYR A 135 -7.70 5.26 -15.88
CA TYR A 135 -8.13 4.04 -16.55
C TYR A 135 -7.19 3.71 -17.70
N ARG A 136 -6.88 2.43 -17.90
CA ARG A 136 -6.19 1.92 -19.09
C ARG A 136 -7.13 1.04 -19.91
N TYR A 137 -7.05 1.18 -21.23
CA TYR A 137 -7.95 0.55 -22.18
C TYR A 137 -7.21 -0.44 -23.08
N ALA A 138 -7.88 -1.54 -23.41
CA ALA A 138 -7.49 -2.43 -24.50
C ALA A 138 -8.75 -3.06 -25.10
N ASP A 139 -8.76 -3.24 -26.42
CA ASP A 139 -9.88 -3.85 -27.15
C ASP A 139 -11.25 -3.22 -26.84
N GLY A 140 -11.28 -1.89 -26.65
CA GLY A 140 -12.50 -1.13 -26.36
C GLY A 140 -13.08 -1.37 -24.96
N LYS A 141 -12.26 -1.86 -24.02
CA LYS A 141 -12.64 -2.12 -22.63
C LYS A 141 -11.61 -1.58 -21.65
N VAL A 142 -12.07 -1.22 -20.46
CA VAL A 142 -11.20 -0.93 -19.32
C VAL A 142 -10.57 -2.23 -18.84
N VAL A 143 -9.24 -2.30 -18.88
CA VAL A 143 -8.47 -3.47 -18.42
C VAL A 143 -7.79 -3.23 -17.07
N GLU A 144 -7.57 -1.97 -16.70
CA GLU A 144 -6.88 -1.62 -15.47
C GLU A 144 -7.28 -0.22 -15.00
N ALA A 145 -7.32 0.01 -13.69
CA ALA A 145 -7.57 1.33 -13.12
C ALA A 145 -6.71 1.57 -11.87
N TRP A 146 -6.25 2.83 -11.68
CA TRP A 146 -5.57 3.29 -10.46
C TRP A 146 -6.36 4.40 -9.82
N TRP A 147 -6.68 4.23 -8.54
CA TRP A 147 -7.54 5.12 -7.79
C TRP A 147 -6.72 5.90 -6.78
N SER A 148 -7.06 7.16 -6.55
CA SER A 148 -6.62 7.88 -5.35
C SER A 148 -7.75 8.78 -4.90
N LYS A 149 -8.18 8.61 -3.65
CA LYS A 149 -9.40 9.23 -3.13
C LYS A 149 -9.18 9.76 -1.72
N ASP A 150 -10.00 10.74 -1.36
CA ASP A 150 -10.05 11.29 -0.01
C ASP A 150 -10.81 10.37 0.97
N LEU A 151 -10.25 9.17 1.22
CA LEU A 151 -10.86 8.21 2.13
C LEU A 151 -10.88 8.73 3.58
N GLN A 152 -9.81 9.39 4.02
CA GLN A 152 -9.75 9.98 5.36
C GLN A 152 -10.92 10.97 5.57
N GLY A 153 -11.17 11.85 4.60
CA GLY A 153 -12.28 12.79 4.66
C GLY A 153 -13.65 12.16 4.67
N ALA A 154 -13.82 11.08 3.91
CA ALA A 154 -15.07 10.31 3.94
C ALA A 154 -15.30 9.71 5.33
N LEU A 155 -14.27 9.12 5.96
CA LEU A 155 -14.37 8.53 7.30
C LEU A 155 -14.60 9.57 8.40
N GLU A 156 -13.98 10.74 8.31
CA GLU A 156 -14.22 11.88 9.23
C GLU A 156 -15.68 12.35 9.15
N GLN A 157 -16.22 12.53 7.93
CA GLN A 157 -17.61 12.97 7.72
C GLN A 157 -18.62 11.94 8.22
N LEU A 158 -18.36 10.66 8.00
CA LEU A 158 -19.18 9.56 8.49
C LEU A 158 -19.03 9.33 10.01
N GLY A 159 -18.20 10.12 10.71
CA GLY A 159 -18.02 10.00 12.15
C GLY A 159 -17.26 8.75 12.60
N ALA A 160 -16.57 8.07 11.67
CA ALA A 160 -15.72 6.92 11.97
C ALA A 160 -14.36 7.35 12.57
N MET A 161 -13.98 8.61 12.41
CA MET A 161 -12.82 9.21 13.05
C MET A 161 -13.05 10.70 13.36
N ALA A 162 -12.26 11.24 14.30
CA ALA A 162 -12.36 12.65 14.67
C ALA A 162 -11.89 13.54 13.50
N PRO A 163 -12.57 14.67 13.23
CA PRO A 163 -12.17 15.58 12.18
C PRO A 163 -10.83 16.23 12.52
N THR A 164 -9.85 16.06 11.63
CA THR A 164 -8.50 16.65 11.76
C THR A 164 -8.29 17.85 10.84
N ARG A 165 -9.23 18.10 9.93
CA ARG A 165 -9.18 19.13 8.89
C ARG A 165 -10.56 19.74 8.66
N GLN A 166 -10.61 20.90 8.02
CA GLN A 166 -11.87 21.51 7.64
C GLN A 166 -12.46 20.75 6.44
N THR A 167 -13.79 20.60 6.40
CA THR A 167 -14.50 20.07 5.22
C THR A 167 -14.23 20.98 4.03
N TYR A 168 -13.44 20.49 3.08
CA TYR A 168 -13.06 21.22 1.89
C TYR A 168 -14.14 21.10 0.82
N THR A 169 -14.51 22.21 0.20
CA THR A 169 -15.41 22.23 -0.97
C THR A 169 -14.65 22.88 -2.13
N TRP A 170 -14.43 22.13 -3.22
CA TRP A 170 -13.83 22.68 -4.44
C TRP A 170 -14.67 23.86 -4.95
N GLY A 171 -14.02 24.98 -5.25
CA GLY A 171 -14.60 26.04 -6.07
C GLY A 171 -14.73 25.56 -7.52
N GLU A 172 -15.42 26.36 -8.34
CA GLU A 172 -15.37 26.17 -9.80
C GLU A 172 -13.91 26.22 -10.28
N PRO A 173 -13.50 25.35 -11.20
CA PRO A 173 -12.16 25.41 -11.79
C PRO A 173 -11.85 26.81 -12.29
N SER A 174 -10.62 27.27 -12.07
CA SER A 174 -10.19 28.57 -12.59
C SER A 174 -10.35 28.62 -14.12
N GLY A 175 -10.77 29.75 -14.66
CA GLY A 175 -10.71 29.96 -16.11
C GLY A 175 -9.24 30.11 -16.50
N VAL A 176 -8.68 29.18 -17.26
CA VAL A 176 -7.32 29.33 -17.77
C VAL A 176 -7.29 30.46 -18.79
N THR A 177 -6.64 31.56 -18.43
CA THR A 177 -6.40 32.71 -19.29
C THR A 177 -4.91 32.74 -19.64
N GLY A 178 -4.57 32.58 -20.92
CA GLY A 178 -3.18 32.57 -21.37
C GLY A 178 -2.94 31.53 -22.46
N ASP A 179 -1.68 31.36 -22.85
CA ASP A 179 -1.27 30.27 -23.74
C ASP A 179 -1.17 28.96 -22.95
N ILE A 180 -2.02 27.99 -23.26
CA ILE A 180 -2.04 26.68 -22.59
C ILE A 180 -0.77 25.85 -22.88
N GLY A 181 0.01 26.26 -23.89
CA GLY A 181 1.20 25.55 -24.32
C GLY A 181 0.88 24.24 -25.04
N ASP A 182 1.92 23.43 -25.21
CA ASP A 182 1.83 22.09 -25.79
C ASP A 182 1.85 21.03 -24.66
N PRO A 183 0.98 20.01 -24.70
CA PRO A 183 0.88 18.99 -23.65
C PRO A 183 2.21 18.29 -23.31
N GLU A 184 3.06 18.01 -24.30
CA GLU A 184 4.36 17.37 -24.05
C GLU A 184 5.34 18.33 -23.37
N THR A 185 5.27 19.62 -23.71
CA THR A 185 6.02 20.66 -22.99
C THR A 185 5.56 20.77 -21.54
N ASN A 186 4.25 20.64 -21.29
CA ASN A 186 3.68 20.66 -19.93
C ASN A 186 4.17 19.44 -19.11
N LYS A 187 4.27 18.24 -19.69
CA LYS A 187 4.88 17.07 -19.02
C LYS A 187 6.32 17.33 -18.60
N VAL A 188 7.11 18.01 -19.44
CA VAL A 188 8.50 18.38 -19.09
C VAL A 188 8.54 19.31 -17.87
N LEU A 189 7.58 20.23 -17.73
CA LEU A 189 7.48 21.09 -16.54
C LEU A 189 7.13 20.30 -15.27
N VAL A 190 6.23 19.31 -15.38
CA VAL A 190 5.93 18.38 -14.27
C VAL A 190 7.16 17.56 -13.89
N GLN A 191 7.86 16.99 -14.87
CA GLN A 191 9.07 16.23 -14.61
C GLN A 191 10.14 17.09 -13.92
N ARG A 192 10.27 18.36 -14.33
CA ARG A 192 11.16 19.33 -13.71
C ARG A 192 10.77 19.63 -12.25
N MET A 193 9.48 19.78 -11.96
CA MET A 193 8.97 19.94 -10.59
C MET A 193 9.32 18.71 -9.73
N ILE A 194 9.10 17.50 -10.23
CA ILE A 194 9.43 16.26 -9.52
C ILE A 194 10.93 16.17 -9.26
N ASP A 195 11.76 16.33 -10.28
CA ASP A 195 13.19 16.12 -10.18
C ASP A 195 13.89 17.21 -9.37
N GLU A 196 13.60 18.48 -9.64
CA GLU A 196 14.31 19.60 -9.00
C GLU A 196 13.68 19.95 -7.64
N VAL A 197 12.35 19.96 -7.52
CA VAL A 197 11.69 20.39 -6.26
C VAL A 197 11.55 19.21 -5.30
N MET A 198 10.94 18.11 -5.71
CA MET A 198 10.62 17.01 -4.79
C MET A 198 11.81 16.09 -4.49
N ASN A 199 12.62 15.77 -5.51
CA ASN A 199 13.75 14.85 -5.40
C ASN A 199 15.05 15.55 -4.99
N GLN A 200 15.36 16.72 -5.57
CA GLN A 200 16.57 17.49 -5.24
C GLN A 200 16.34 18.56 -4.16
N GLN A 201 15.10 18.76 -3.71
CA GLN A 201 14.73 19.71 -2.65
C GLN A 201 15.07 21.17 -2.98
N ASN A 202 15.07 21.53 -4.27
CA ASN A 202 15.38 22.88 -4.73
C ASN A 202 14.12 23.75 -4.83
N LEU A 203 13.66 24.26 -3.69
CA LEU A 203 12.47 25.12 -3.60
C LEU A 203 12.59 26.44 -4.39
N ALA A 204 13.80 26.86 -4.78
CA ALA A 204 13.98 28.08 -5.58
C ALA A 204 13.38 27.97 -7.00
N VAL A 205 13.24 26.75 -7.52
CA VAL A 205 12.67 26.48 -8.85
C VAL A 205 11.16 26.75 -8.89
N VAL A 206 10.50 26.75 -7.74
CA VAL A 206 9.05 27.01 -7.63
C VAL A 206 8.68 28.39 -8.20
N ASP A 207 9.54 29.41 -8.02
CA ASP A 207 9.29 30.77 -8.54
C ASP A 207 9.25 30.82 -10.08
N GLU A 208 9.96 29.90 -10.74
CA GLU A 208 9.98 29.76 -12.18
C GLU A 208 8.75 29.01 -12.69
N LEU A 209 8.36 27.94 -12.00
CA LEU A 209 7.34 27.00 -12.48
C LEU A 209 5.90 27.43 -12.17
N PHE A 210 5.66 28.16 -11.09
CA PHE A 210 4.29 28.44 -10.63
C PHE A 210 3.86 29.87 -10.98
N ALA A 211 2.58 30.03 -11.33
CA ALA A 211 1.96 31.33 -11.52
C ALA A 211 1.74 32.05 -10.19
N ALA A 212 1.69 33.38 -10.23
CA ALA A 212 1.54 34.20 -9.01
C ALA A 212 0.20 33.93 -8.29
N ASP A 213 -0.84 33.60 -9.05
CA ASP A 213 -2.20 33.26 -8.63
C ASP A 213 -2.46 31.75 -8.62
N TYR A 214 -1.40 30.92 -8.66
CA TYR A 214 -1.51 29.47 -8.60
C TYR A 214 -2.40 29.02 -7.44
N LEU A 215 -3.23 28.00 -7.68
CA LEU A 215 -4.08 27.39 -6.66
C LEU A 215 -3.88 25.89 -6.61
N MET A 216 -3.66 25.34 -5.41
CA MET A 216 -3.65 23.89 -5.22
C MET A 216 -4.82 23.44 -4.37
N HIS A 217 -5.33 22.30 -4.80
CA HIS A 217 -6.49 21.63 -4.29
C HIS A 217 -6.10 20.28 -3.69
N ASP A 218 -5.80 20.28 -2.39
CA ASP A 218 -5.42 19.10 -1.61
C ASP A 218 -6.35 18.96 -0.39
N PRO A 219 -7.28 17.98 -0.38
CA PRO A 219 -8.25 17.85 0.71
C PRO A 219 -7.62 17.30 1.98
N ALA A 220 -6.42 16.72 1.91
CA ALA A 220 -5.66 16.24 3.06
C ALA A 220 -4.82 17.35 3.72
N TRP A 221 -4.59 18.46 3.01
CA TRP A 221 -3.89 19.60 3.56
C TRP A 221 -4.85 20.54 4.31
N PRO A 222 -4.52 20.96 5.55
CA PRO A 222 -5.44 21.76 6.39
C PRO A 222 -5.53 23.25 5.99
N GLY A 223 -4.64 23.73 5.11
CA GLY A 223 -4.57 25.14 4.70
C GLY A 223 -4.88 25.38 3.23
N GLU A 224 -4.98 26.65 2.84
CA GLU A 224 -4.97 27.02 1.42
C GLU A 224 -3.54 27.06 0.91
N VAL A 225 -3.34 26.59 -0.33
CA VAL A 225 -2.03 26.62 -1.01
C VAL A 225 -2.18 27.51 -2.23
N THR A 226 -1.68 28.74 -2.11
CA THR A 226 -1.79 29.77 -3.15
C THR A 226 -0.44 30.37 -3.52
N GLY A 227 -0.24 30.59 -4.81
CA GLY A 227 0.99 31.11 -5.40
C GLY A 227 2.23 30.25 -5.13
N PRO A 228 3.41 30.73 -5.56
CA PRO A 228 4.68 30.03 -5.35
C PRO A 228 5.01 29.84 -3.86
N GLU A 229 4.72 30.83 -3.01
CA GLU A 229 5.03 30.76 -1.57
C GLU A 229 4.16 29.73 -0.84
N GLY A 230 2.87 29.62 -1.18
CA GLY A 230 2.02 28.56 -0.63
C GLY A 230 2.52 27.18 -1.03
N PHE A 231 2.91 26.99 -2.30
CA PHE A 231 3.46 25.72 -2.76
C PHE A 231 4.79 25.38 -2.06
N LYS A 232 5.70 26.34 -1.86
CA LYS A 232 6.95 26.12 -1.09
C LYS A 232 6.68 25.67 0.35
N GLN A 233 5.64 26.20 0.99
CA GLN A 233 5.25 25.79 2.35
C GLN A 233 4.73 24.35 2.37
N TRP A 234 3.86 23.99 1.42
CA TRP A 234 3.34 22.64 1.27
C TRP A 234 4.46 21.63 0.96
N ALA A 235 5.28 21.92 -0.05
CA ALA A 235 6.39 21.06 -0.45
C ALA A 235 7.42 20.95 0.68
N GLY A 236 7.79 22.06 1.33
CA GLY A 236 8.72 22.06 2.46
C GLY A 236 8.24 21.23 3.65
N ALA A 237 6.93 21.09 3.86
CA ALA A 237 6.39 20.20 4.91
C ALA A 237 6.51 18.70 4.56
N MET A 238 6.72 18.37 3.29
CA MET A 238 6.95 17.02 2.78
C MET A 238 8.44 16.72 2.53
N LEU A 239 9.34 17.62 2.92
CA LEU A 239 10.79 17.54 2.66
C LEU A 239 11.60 17.72 3.97
N ASP A 240 12.93 17.79 3.86
CA ASP A 240 13.83 18.03 4.99
C ASP A 240 13.50 19.38 5.67
N PRO A 241 13.41 19.44 7.02
CA PRO A 241 13.83 18.42 7.99
C PRO A 241 12.76 17.43 8.43
N TYR A 242 11.53 17.55 7.93
CA TYR A 242 10.41 16.69 8.34
C TYR A 242 10.48 15.30 7.72
N PHE A 243 10.86 15.25 6.45
CA PHE A 243 11.01 14.03 5.67
C PHE A 243 12.31 14.04 4.87
N SER A 244 13.32 13.30 5.30
CA SER A 244 14.57 13.12 4.55
C SER A 244 14.41 12.08 3.43
N ASP A 245 15.40 12.01 2.53
CA ASP A 245 15.47 10.99 1.48
C ASP A 245 14.22 10.93 0.58
N SER A 246 13.62 12.11 0.35
CA SER A 246 12.46 12.26 -0.51
C SER A 246 12.77 11.78 -1.93
N HIS A 247 11.94 10.87 -2.43
CA HIS A 247 11.99 10.39 -3.79
C HIS A 247 10.58 10.18 -4.34
N VAL A 248 10.33 10.71 -5.54
CA VAL A 248 9.08 10.61 -6.27
C VAL A 248 9.36 9.96 -7.62
N THR A 249 8.60 8.92 -7.91
CA THR A 249 8.49 8.30 -9.23
C THR A 249 7.10 8.53 -9.79
N ALA A 250 6.99 8.80 -11.09
CA ALA A 250 5.70 9.10 -11.70
C ALA A 250 5.59 8.65 -13.16
N ASP A 251 4.35 8.47 -13.61
CA ASP A 251 3.95 8.39 -15.00
C ASP A 251 2.81 9.38 -15.28
N MET A 252 2.69 9.83 -16.53
CA MET A 252 1.90 10.99 -16.87
C MET A 252 1.15 10.81 -18.19
N ILE A 253 -0.04 11.39 -18.26
CA ILE A 253 -0.75 11.67 -19.50
C ILE A 253 -1.12 13.15 -19.58
N ALA A 254 -1.21 13.70 -20.78
CA ALA A 254 -1.49 15.11 -20.98
C ALA A 254 -2.45 15.35 -22.14
N GLU A 255 -3.33 16.33 -21.95
CA GLU A 255 -4.29 16.78 -22.94
C GLU A 255 -4.55 18.27 -22.74
N ALA A 256 -4.52 19.02 -23.85
CA ALA A 256 -4.74 20.47 -23.84
C ALA A 256 -3.90 21.20 -22.76
N ASP A 257 -4.55 21.83 -21.80
CA ASP A 257 -3.93 22.60 -20.71
C ASP A 257 -3.57 21.74 -19.50
N SER A 258 -3.84 20.43 -19.51
CA SER A 258 -3.86 19.57 -18.33
C SER A 258 -2.87 18.41 -18.43
N VAL A 259 -2.23 18.08 -17.30
CA VAL A 259 -1.38 16.90 -17.13
C VAL A 259 -1.84 16.11 -15.92
N ALA A 260 -2.27 14.87 -16.12
CA ALA A 260 -2.57 13.92 -15.05
C ALA A 260 -1.32 13.08 -14.74
N VAL A 261 -1.02 12.92 -13.45
CA VAL A 261 0.22 12.32 -12.95
C VAL A 261 -0.14 11.28 -11.91
N ARG A 262 0.21 10.03 -12.15
CA ARG A 262 0.23 8.99 -11.11
C ARG A 262 1.62 8.99 -10.51
N TRP A 263 1.72 9.08 -9.18
CA TRP A 263 2.99 9.17 -8.51
C TRP A 263 3.07 8.26 -7.28
N THR A 264 4.29 7.89 -6.93
CA THR A 264 4.65 7.24 -5.67
C THR A 264 5.76 8.05 -5.03
N TRP A 265 5.55 8.47 -3.80
CA TRP A 265 6.49 9.21 -2.98
C TRP A 265 6.99 8.33 -1.84
N SER A 266 8.29 8.31 -1.61
CA SER A 266 8.93 7.67 -0.47
C SER A 266 9.84 8.65 0.26
N ALA A 267 9.85 8.60 1.58
CA ALA A 267 10.73 9.42 2.41
C ALA A 267 10.89 8.83 3.82
N THR A 268 11.85 9.33 4.59
CA THR A 268 12.07 8.96 6.00
C THR A 268 11.55 10.05 6.92
N HIS A 269 10.68 9.73 7.87
CA HIS A 269 10.12 10.71 8.81
C HIS A 269 11.14 11.14 9.89
N THR A 270 11.77 12.30 9.70
CA THR A 270 12.92 12.81 10.48
C THR A 270 12.63 14.04 11.33
N GLY A 271 11.49 14.71 11.14
CA GLY A 271 11.08 15.86 11.94
C GLY A 271 9.68 15.67 12.55
N GLU A 272 9.15 16.72 13.17
CA GLU A 272 7.77 16.68 13.71
C GLU A 272 6.76 17.03 12.62
N PHE A 273 5.88 16.09 12.26
CA PHE A 273 4.85 16.30 11.26
C PHE A 273 3.45 16.17 11.88
N MET A 274 2.63 17.22 11.77
CA MET A 274 1.26 17.26 12.29
C MET A 274 1.13 16.83 13.77
N GLY A 275 2.11 17.23 14.59
CA GLY A 275 2.17 16.89 16.02
C GLY A 275 2.70 15.48 16.34
N ILE A 276 3.12 14.73 15.32
CA ILE A 276 3.80 13.44 15.47
C ILE A 276 5.31 13.71 15.43
N GLY A 277 6.01 13.37 16.52
CA GLY A 277 7.47 13.49 16.57
C GLY A 277 8.19 12.57 15.57
N PRO A 278 9.49 12.80 15.32
CA PRO A 278 10.24 12.05 14.31
C PRO A 278 10.32 10.57 14.63
N THR A 279 9.76 9.73 13.75
CA THR A 279 9.68 8.28 13.96
C THR A 279 10.89 7.51 13.41
N GLY A 280 11.65 8.11 12.50
CA GLY A 280 12.73 7.45 11.76
C GLY A 280 12.26 6.41 10.74
N ARG A 281 10.94 6.28 10.49
CA ARG A 281 10.39 5.30 9.57
C ARG A 281 10.50 5.76 8.12
N GLN A 282 10.86 4.84 7.24
CA GLN A 282 10.61 4.98 5.81
C GLN A 282 9.11 4.81 5.56
N ILE A 283 8.50 5.76 4.88
CA ILE A 283 7.11 5.71 4.42
C ILE A 283 7.05 5.65 2.91
N THR A 284 5.95 5.12 2.39
CA THR A 284 5.62 5.18 0.96
C THR A 284 4.16 5.55 0.80
N VAL A 285 3.88 6.51 -0.07
CA VAL A 285 2.55 7.07 -0.31
C VAL A 285 2.33 7.13 -1.81
N ALA A 286 1.21 6.59 -2.28
CA ALA A 286 0.81 6.70 -3.67
C ALA A 286 -0.33 7.72 -3.81
N GLY A 287 -0.36 8.40 -4.95
CA GLY A 287 -1.36 9.39 -5.27
C GLY A 287 -1.48 9.67 -6.75
N ILE A 288 -2.48 10.48 -7.08
CA ILE A 288 -2.70 11.01 -8.41
C ILE A 288 -2.94 12.52 -8.28
N SER A 289 -2.36 13.29 -9.20
CA SER A 289 -2.62 14.71 -9.35
C SER A 289 -3.00 15.08 -10.78
N ILE A 290 -3.76 16.16 -10.94
CA ILE A 290 -4.00 16.81 -12.23
C ILE A 290 -3.52 18.25 -12.11
N HIS A 291 -2.68 18.68 -13.05
CA HIS A 291 -2.09 20.01 -13.10
C HIS A 291 -2.54 20.74 -14.36
N ARG A 292 -2.89 22.03 -14.22
CA ARG A 292 -3.23 22.92 -15.34
C ARG A 292 -2.15 23.94 -15.59
N PHE A 293 -2.01 24.32 -16.86
CA PHE A 293 -0.95 25.17 -17.35
C PHE A 293 -1.46 26.38 -18.13
N ALA A 294 -0.80 27.51 -17.91
CA ALA A 294 -0.92 28.70 -18.74
C ALA A 294 0.41 29.45 -18.74
N ASP A 295 0.77 30.04 -19.89
CA ASP A 295 1.99 30.83 -20.09
C ASP A 295 3.26 30.13 -19.57
N GLY A 296 3.32 28.80 -19.78
CA GLY A 296 4.44 27.95 -19.35
C GLY A 296 4.58 27.76 -17.83
N LYS A 297 3.50 27.97 -17.07
CA LYS A 297 3.47 27.86 -15.61
C LYS A 297 2.29 27.02 -15.12
N PHE A 298 2.46 26.40 -13.95
CA PHE A 298 1.35 25.82 -13.20
C PHE A 298 0.41 26.91 -12.72
N VAL A 299 -0.88 26.77 -13.02
CA VAL A 299 -1.93 27.72 -12.59
C VAL A 299 -2.92 27.10 -11.62
N GLU A 300 -3.17 25.80 -11.70
CA GLU A 300 -4.11 25.11 -10.82
C GLU A 300 -3.75 23.63 -10.71
N SER A 301 -3.88 23.01 -9.54
CA SER A 301 -3.65 21.58 -9.38
C SER A 301 -4.63 20.93 -8.42
N TRP A 302 -5.04 19.69 -8.68
CA TRP A 302 -5.75 18.82 -7.73
C TRP A 302 -4.88 17.64 -7.36
N ALA A 303 -4.89 17.24 -6.08
CA ALA A 303 -4.17 16.07 -5.59
C ALA A 303 -5.07 15.23 -4.69
N ASN A 304 -5.07 13.91 -4.93
CA ASN A 304 -5.63 12.92 -4.02
C ASN A 304 -4.58 11.82 -3.82
N TYR A 305 -4.39 11.39 -2.57
CA TYR A 305 -3.40 10.39 -2.21
C TYR A 305 -3.81 9.68 -0.93
N ASP A 306 -3.11 8.60 -0.58
CA ASP A 306 -3.38 7.83 0.63
C ASP A 306 -2.89 8.52 1.91
N SER A 307 -3.56 9.61 2.29
CA SER A 307 -3.27 10.33 3.53
C SER A 307 -3.55 9.49 4.78
N LEU A 308 -4.56 8.60 4.71
CA LEU A 308 -4.90 7.71 5.82
C LEU A 308 -3.77 6.71 6.08
N GLY A 309 -3.29 6.03 5.03
CA GLY A 309 -2.17 5.09 5.13
C GLY A 309 -0.86 5.78 5.48
N MET A 310 -0.63 7.02 5.03
CA MET A 310 0.48 7.84 5.53
C MET A 310 0.40 8.01 7.06
N MET A 311 -0.73 8.47 7.58
CA MET A 311 -0.91 8.67 9.03
C MET A 311 -0.78 7.37 9.82
N GLN A 312 -1.26 6.24 9.28
CA GLN A 312 -1.09 4.92 9.89
C GLN A 312 0.39 4.52 9.94
N GLN A 313 1.17 4.75 8.88
CA GLN A 313 2.61 4.47 8.88
C GLN A 313 3.36 5.32 9.93
N LEU A 314 2.93 6.57 10.15
CA LEU A 314 3.53 7.47 11.14
C LEU A 314 3.11 7.18 12.58
N THR A 315 1.89 6.69 12.80
CA THR A 315 1.32 6.51 14.16
C THR A 315 1.29 5.08 14.65
N ALA A 316 1.54 4.10 13.77
CA ALA A 316 1.59 2.69 14.13
C ALA A 316 2.46 2.45 15.37
N GLU A 317 1.87 1.90 16.42
CA GLU A 317 2.64 1.43 17.57
C GLU A 317 3.38 0.16 17.18
N GLU A 318 4.71 0.19 17.34
CA GLU A 318 5.49 -1.04 17.26
C GLU A 318 5.47 -1.72 18.61
N TRP A 319 4.88 -2.90 18.65
CA TRP A 319 4.93 -3.71 19.85
C TRP A 319 6.30 -4.39 19.95
N PRO A 320 6.98 -4.31 21.10
CA PRO A 320 8.30 -4.90 21.24
C PRO A 320 8.18 -6.41 20.99
N LEU A 321 9.07 -7.04 20.24
CA LEU A 321 9.06 -8.50 20.13
C LEU A 321 10.00 -9.17 21.14
N ALA A 322 11.10 -8.49 21.46
CA ALA A 322 12.11 -9.00 22.38
C ALA A 322 11.52 -9.32 23.76
N GLY A 323 11.82 -10.49 24.30
CA GLY A 323 11.33 -10.94 25.59
C GLY A 323 11.16 -12.45 25.68
N THR A 324 10.70 -12.90 26.85
CA THR A 324 10.29 -14.29 27.06
C THR A 324 8.79 -14.39 26.92
N TRP A 325 8.32 -15.41 26.23
CA TRP A 325 6.91 -15.65 25.96
C TRP A 325 6.53 -17.06 26.33
N PHE A 326 5.30 -17.23 26.79
CA PHE A 326 4.74 -18.49 27.21
C PHE A 326 3.37 -18.71 26.56
N GLY A 327 3.11 -19.92 26.09
CA GLY A 327 1.84 -20.26 25.48
C GLY A 327 1.64 -21.75 25.32
N THR A 328 0.53 -22.10 24.68
CA THR A 328 0.19 -23.46 24.31
C THR A 328 -0.13 -23.51 22.83
N ASN A 329 0.33 -24.54 22.15
CA ASN A 329 -0.02 -24.78 20.76
C ASN A 329 -1.31 -25.62 20.63
N SER A 330 -1.81 -25.77 19.41
CA SER A 330 -3.00 -26.55 19.06
C SER A 330 -2.91 -28.05 19.41
N HIS A 331 -1.72 -28.55 19.71
CA HIS A 331 -1.47 -29.93 20.13
C HIS A 331 -1.37 -30.08 21.66
N GLY A 332 -1.61 -29.00 22.42
CA GLY A 332 -1.60 -29.01 23.88
C GLY A 332 -0.21 -28.98 24.52
N HIS A 333 0.85 -28.70 23.75
CA HIS A 333 2.20 -28.54 24.28
C HIS A 333 2.39 -27.14 24.85
N ALA A 334 2.89 -27.06 26.08
CA ALA A 334 3.34 -25.82 26.69
C ALA A 334 4.71 -25.43 26.13
N ILE A 335 4.88 -24.15 25.84
CA ILE A 335 6.01 -23.62 25.10
C ILE A 335 6.54 -22.38 25.81
N VAL A 336 7.87 -22.32 26.02
CA VAL A 336 8.58 -21.12 26.45
C VAL A 336 9.55 -20.73 25.35
N LEU A 337 9.45 -19.49 24.87
CA LEU A 337 10.37 -18.96 23.87
C LEU A 337 10.97 -17.64 24.33
N THR A 338 12.25 -17.46 24.04
CA THR A 338 12.99 -16.23 24.29
C THR A 338 13.40 -15.63 22.95
N ILE A 339 12.97 -14.41 22.68
CA ILE A 339 13.30 -13.67 21.45
C ILE A 339 14.24 -12.54 21.82
N THR A 340 15.35 -12.42 21.09
CA THR A 340 16.38 -11.39 21.32
C THR A 340 16.65 -10.63 20.02
N PRO A 341 16.74 -9.28 20.04
CA PRO A 341 17.13 -8.51 18.86
C PRO A 341 18.50 -8.93 18.38
N LEU A 342 18.65 -9.09 17.06
CA LEU A 342 19.91 -9.39 16.41
C LEU A 342 20.47 -8.16 15.67
N SER A 343 19.58 -7.28 15.19
CA SER A 343 19.92 -6.06 14.48
C SER A 343 19.63 -4.80 15.33
N PRO A 344 20.35 -3.70 15.09
CA PRO A 344 20.05 -2.40 15.71
C PRO A 344 18.67 -1.85 15.34
N ASP A 345 18.17 -2.23 14.17
CA ASP A 345 16.94 -1.70 13.57
C ASP A 345 15.68 -2.48 13.98
N ASN A 346 15.81 -3.47 14.88
CA ASN A 346 14.71 -4.32 15.35
C ASN A 346 13.91 -5.01 14.23
N ASP A 347 14.57 -5.33 13.11
CA ASP A 347 13.98 -6.08 11.98
C ASP A 347 14.34 -7.58 12.01
N ARG A 348 15.40 -7.97 12.73
CA ARG A 348 15.88 -9.35 12.84
C ARG A 348 16.03 -9.74 14.28
N PHE A 349 15.52 -10.92 14.62
CA PHE A 349 15.59 -11.47 15.96
C PHE A 349 16.04 -12.93 15.93
N VAL A 350 16.74 -13.34 16.97
CA VAL A 350 17.03 -14.75 17.24
C VAL A 350 16.00 -15.26 18.23
N CYS A 351 15.46 -16.43 17.95
CA CYS A 351 14.55 -17.12 18.85
C CYS A 351 15.21 -18.38 19.43
N ALA A 352 14.95 -18.55 20.72
CA ALA A 352 15.29 -19.70 21.51
C ALA A 352 14.00 -20.30 22.05
N LEU A 353 13.53 -21.38 21.45
CA LEU A 353 12.34 -22.08 21.89
C LEU A 353 12.75 -23.31 22.73
N ASP A 354 12.43 -23.25 24.02
CA ASP A 354 12.54 -24.40 24.93
C ASP A 354 11.24 -25.20 24.87
N ILE A 355 11.39 -26.48 24.56
CA ILE A 355 10.25 -27.39 24.48
C ILE A 355 10.53 -28.48 25.50
N ALA A 356 9.67 -28.60 26.49
CA ALA A 356 9.75 -29.68 27.48
C ALA A 356 9.67 -31.03 26.73
N HIS A 357 10.80 -31.73 26.58
CA HIS A 357 10.88 -32.87 25.66
C HIS A 357 11.06 -34.23 26.34
N ASP A 358 10.11 -35.10 26.03
CA ASP A 358 10.38 -36.46 25.58
C ASP A 358 11.15 -36.42 24.24
N PRO A 359 12.42 -36.85 24.18
CA PRO A 359 13.25 -36.77 22.97
C PRO A 359 12.79 -37.73 21.86
N SER A 360 11.90 -38.69 22.15
CA SER A 360 11.40 -39.64 21.15
C SER A 360 10.28 -39.08 20.27
N PHE A 361 9.87 -37.83 20.50
CA PHE A 361 8.75 -37.17 19.82
C PHE A 361 7.45 -37.97 19.94
N GLY A 362 7.05 -38.29 21.18
CA GLY A 362 5.86 -39.10 21.45
C GLY A 362 6.00 -40.56 20.99
N GLY A 363 7.23 -41.08 20.98
CA GLY A 363 7.55 -42.44 20.55
C GLY A 363 7.67 -42.65 19.03
N MET A 364 7.56 -41.59 18.22
CA MET A 364 7.70 -41.69 16.75
C MET A 364 9.12 -42.10 16.34
N PHE A 365 10.13 -41.65 17.09
CA PHE A 365 11.55 -41.98 16.87
C PHE A 365 12.12 -42.73 18.07
N PRO A 366 11.79 -44.03 18.22
CA PRO A 366 12.29 -44.84 19.31
C PRO A 366 13.82 -44.99 19.20
N GLY A 367 14.54 -44.69 20.29
CA GLY A 367 16.01 -44.71 20.32
C GLY A 367 16.67 -43.33 20.27
N THR A 368 15.88 -42.26 20.08
CA THR A 368 16.36 -40.89 20.30
C THR A 368 16.55 -40.63 21.79
N ILE A 369 17.78 -40.32 22.20
CA ILE A 369 18.16 -40.13 23.61
C ILE A 369 18.24 -38.66 24.04
N ALA A 370 18.33 -37.75 23.06
CA ALA A 370 18.41 -36.32 23.30
C ALA A 370 17.86 -35.55 22.09
N ALA A 371 17.28 -34.39 22.35
CA ALA A 371 16.88 -33.43 21.33
C ALA A 371 17.42 -32.05 21.69
N THR A 372 17.72 -31.22 20.69
CA THR A 372 18.12 -29.83 20.93
C THR A 372 16.89 -28.94 21.13
N ASN A 373 17.07 -27.83 21.86
CA ASN A 373 16.10 -26.74 21.83
C ASN A 373 15.97 -26.22 20.39
N MET A 374 14.81 -25.64 20.09
CA MET A 374 14.60 -25.00 18.80
C MET A 374 15.33 -23.66 18.75
N ARG A 375 15.98 -23.41 17.62
CA ARG A 375 16.74 -22.18 17.35
C ARG A 375 16.48 -21.72 15.93
N GLY A 376 16.42 -20.41 15.74
CA GLY A 376 16.33 -19.83 14.41
C GLY A 376 16.05 -18.35 14.42
N MET A 377 15.51 -17.87 13.31
CA MET A 377 15.39 -16.45 13.02
C MET A 377 13.95 -16.03 12.80
N TYR A 378 13.68 -14.83 13.27
CA TYR A 378 12.43 -14.12 13.11
C TYR A 378 12.79 -12.84 12.35
N VAL A 379 12.09 -12.57 11.25
CA VAL A 379 12.31 -11.41 10.40
C VAL A 379 11.02 -10.63 10.33
N LYS A 380 11.06 -9.37 10.73
CA LYS A 380 9.94 -8.46 10.61
C LYS A 380 9.68 -8.21 9.13
N THR A 381 8.49 -8.55 8.66
CA THR A 381 8.11 -8.38 7.26
C THR A 381 7.16 -7.21 7.07
N ARG A 382 6.28 -6.96 8.06
CA ARG A 382 5.34 -5.83 8.12
C ARG A 382 5.13 -5.39 9.57
N LEU A 383 4.33 -4.34 9.80
CA LEU A 383 3.95 -3.89 11.13
C LEU A 383 3.42 -5.07 11.96
N ASN A 384 4.05 -5.31 13.12
CA ASN A 384 3.69 -6.38 14.05
C ASN A 384 3.65 -7.81 13.45
N THR A 385 4.16 -8.00 12.23
CA THR A 385 4.12 -9.27 11.48
C THR A 385 5.52 -9.75 11.21
N TYR A 386 5.76 -11.03 11.50
CA TYR A 386 7.09 -11.61 11.43
C TYR A 386 7.02 -12.99 10.80
N ASP A 387 7.89 -13.22 9.83
CA ASP A 387 8.15 -14.55 9.31
C ASP A 387 9.24 -15.20 10.16
N PHE A 388 9.10 -16.49 10.43
CA PHE A 388 10.07 -17.21 11.21
C PHE A 388 10.40 -18.57 10.62
N THR A 389 11.62 -19.02 10.91
CA THR A 389 12.03 -20.41 10.71
C THR A 389 12.91 -20.79 11.89
N ILE A 390 12.53 -21.85 12.59
CA ILE A 390 13.28 -22.44 13.70
C ILE A 390 13.43 -23.93 13.48
N MET A 391 14.52 -24.49 14.00
CA MET A 391 14.85 -25.89 13.83
C MET A 391 15.35 -26.53 15.10
N SER A 392 15.13 -27.84 15.21
CA SER A 392 15.76 -28.73 16.17
C SER A 392 16.10 -30.06 15.51
N TYR A 393 16.89 -30.88 16.18
CA TYR A 393 17.17 -32.24 15.75
C TYR A 393 17.28 -33.20 16.94
N GLY A 394 16.93 -34.46 16.68
CA GLY A 394 17.07 -35.57 17.63
C GLY A 394 18.35 -36.36 17.40
N LEU A 395 18.95 -36.88 18.48
CA LEU A 395 20.19 -37.66 18.47
C LEU A 395 19.99 -39.05 19.07
N ALA A 396 20.59 -40.06 18.42
CA ALA A 396 20.73 -41.41 18.96
C ALA A 396 22.02 -41.59 19.78
N GLU A 397 22.12 -42.70 20.51
CA GLU A 397 23.42 -43.17 21.03
C GLU A 397 24.40 -43.41 19.87
N PRO A 398 25.70 -43.15 20.07
CA PRO A 398 26.71 -43.54 19.09
C PRO A 398 26.70 -45.06 18.88
N ALA A 399 26.92 -45.50 17.64
CA ALA A 399 27.17 -46.91 17.39
C ALA A 399 28.47 -47.36 18.09
N GLU A 400 28.57 -48.65 18.43
CA GLU A 400 29.75 -49.19 19.11
C GLU A 400 31.02 -48.97 18.26
N GLY A 401 31.96 -48.18 18.79
CA GLY A 401 33.19 -47.78 18.10
C GLY A 401 33.12 -46.43 17.36
N GLU A 402 31.97 -45.76 17.33
CA GLU A 402 31.81 -44.41 16.79
C GLU A 402 31.84 -43.35 17.91
N ALA A 403 32.49 -42.21 17.62
CA ALA A 403 32.57 -41.10 18.57
C ALA A 403 31.42 -40.08 18.41
N ALA A 404 30.75 -40.05 17.26
CA ALA A 404 29.72 -39.07 16.94
C ALA A 404 28.32 -39.68 17.12
N ARG A 405 27.41 -38.91 17.69
CA ARG A 405 25.98 -39.26 17.73
C ARG A 405 25.36 -39.02 16.36
N GLN A 406 24.45 -39.89 15.96
CA GLN A 406 23.75 -39.79 14.68
C GLN A 406 22.46 -38.98 14.85
N VAL A 407 22.17 -38.12 13.88
CA VAL A 407 20.88 -37.40 13.79
C VAL A 407 19.81 -38.41 13.40
N VAL A 408 18.70 -38.43 14.13
CA VAL A 408 17.57 -39.36 13.90
C VAL A 408 16.43 -38.69 13.16
N TYR A 409 16.24 -37.39 13.39
CA TYR A 409 15.30 -36.55 12.67
C TYR A 409 15.74 -35.09 12.74
N ILE A 410 15.30 -34.30 11.77
CA ILE A 410 15.35 -32.83 11.81
C ILE A 410 13.92 -32.32 11.81
N GLN A 411 13.61 -31.43 12.76
CA GLN A 411 12.32 -30.75 12.81
C GLN A 411 12.51 -29.30 12.36
N VAL A 412 11.74 -28.88 11.37
CA VAL A 412 11.68 -27.49 10.91
C VAL A 412 10.29 -26.96 11.19
N VAL A 413 10.24 -25.78 11.80
CA VAL A 413 9.00 -25.06 12.03
C VAL A 413 9.12 -23.69 11.40
N SER A 414 8.23 -23.40 10.47
CA SER A 414 8.22 -22.13 9.76
C SER A 414 6.80 -21.63 9.55
N GLY A 415 6.68 -20.32 9.45
CA GLY A 415 5.40 -19.67 9.22
C GLY A 415 5.47 -18.21 9.59
N GLN A 416 4.30 -17.66 9.85
CA GLN A 416 4.13 -16.27 10.22
C GLN A 416 3.43 -16.18 11.57
N PHE A 417 3.77 -15.16 12.35
CA PHE A 417 2.95 -14.76 13.49
C PHE A 417 2.74 -13.25 13.47
N ILE A 418 1.69 -12.84 14.17
CA ILE A 418 1.25 -11.46 14.28
C ILE A 418 1.16 -11.13 15.78
N LEU A 419 1.84 -10.07 16.22
CA LEU A 419 1.56 -9.48 17.52
C LEU A 419 0.15 -8.90 17.45
N THR A 420 -0.74 -9.32 18.33
CA THR A 420 -2.13 -8.86 18.43
C THR A 420 -2.32 -7.79 19.50
N ASP A 421 -1.37 -7.70 20.42
CA ASP A 421 -1.14 -6.59 21.36
C ASP A 421 0.33 -6.57 21.82
N GLU A 422 0.73 -5.60 22.64
CA GLU A 422 2.11 -5.48 23.17
C GLU A 422 2.60 -6.71 23.95
N ASN A 423 1.69 -7.58 24.41
CA ASN A 423 1.97 -8.73 25.24
C ASN A 423 1.45 -10.04 24.65
N THR A 424 1.00 -10.05 23.40
CA THR A 424 0.39 -11.22 22.79
C THR A 424 0.78 -11.34 21.35
N PHE A 425 1.21 -12.53 20.94
CA PHE A 425 1.16 -12.88 19.53
C PHE A 425 0.37 -14.16 19.30
N ALA A 426 -0.27 -14.18 18.14
CA ALA A 426 -1.02 -15.32 17.64
C ALA A 426 -0.43 -15.77 16.31
N SER A 427 -0.50 -17.07 16.05
CA SER A 427 -0.26 -17.63 14.73
C SER A 427 -1.44 -18.54 14.38
N ASP A 428 -2.17 -18.15 13.34
CA ASP A 428 -3.37 -18.86 12.87
C ASP A 428 -3.01 -20.17 12.17
N LEU A 429 -1.84 -20.22 11.53
CA LEU A 429 -1.31 -21.42 10.88
C LEU A 429 0.21 -21.28 10.63
N TYR A 430 1.00 -22.14 11.23
CA TYR A 430 2.39 -22.38 10.86
C TYR A 430 2.61 -23.87 10.61
N THR A 431 3.65 -24.19 9.85
CA THR A 431 3.92 -25.56 9.43
C THR A 431 5.06 -26.14 10.25
N ALA A 432 4.86 -27.36 10.75
CA ALA A 432 5.94 -28.19 11.25
C ALA A 432 6.19 -29.33 10.26
N ALA A 433 7.46 -29.51 9.89
CA ALA A 433 7.93 -30.53 8.98
C ALA A 433 8.99 -31.39 9.68
N LEU A 434 8.92 -32.71 9.45
CA LEU A 434 9.87 -33.68 9.96
C LEU A 434 10.63 -34.32 8.80
N TYR A 435 11.95 -34.13 8.80
CA TYR A 435 12.86 -34.66 7.79
C TYR A 435 13.61 -35.87 8.33
N ALA A 436 13.80 -36.87 7.47
CA ALA A 436 14.70 -37.97 7.74
C ALA A 436 16.17 -37.49 7.69
N PRO A 437 17.13 -38.21 8.32
CA PRO A 437 18.52 -37.77 8.45
C PRO A 437 19.24 -37.53 7.12
N ASP A 438 18.79 -38.16 6.05
CA ASP A 438 19.34 -38.09 4.69
C ASP A 438 18.69 -37.02 3.81
N GLN A 439 17.62 -36.37 4.28
CA GLN A 439 16.94 -35.32 3.54
C GLN A 439 17.52 -33.93 3.83
N ASP A 440 17.57 -33.09 2.79
CA ASP A 440 17.88 -31.67 2.95
C ASP A 440 16.61 -30.91 3.37
N PRO A 441 16.54 -30.38 4.61
CA PRO A 441 15.37 -29.63 5.08
C PRO A 441 15.12 -28.32 4.33
N PHE A 442 16.06 -27.87 3.50
CA PHE A 442 15.99 -26.65 2.71
C PHE A 442 15.92 -26.90 1.19
N GLY A 443 15.89 -28.16 0.77
CA GLY A 443 15.76 -28.53 -0.63
C GLY A 443 14.31 -28.46 -1.14
N ASP A 444 14.12 -28.73 -2.44
CA ASP A 444 12.81 -28.75 -3.08
C ASP A 444 12.01 -30.04 -2.82
N GLU A 445 12.62 -31.03 -2.14
CA GLU A 445 11.98 -32.32 -1.87
C GLU A 445 11.05 -32.25 -0.65
N PRO A 446 9.86 -32.91 -0.71
CA PRO A 446 8.95 -32.92 0.42
C PRO A 446 9.52 -33.72 1.61
N PRO A 447 9.20 -33.34 2.86
CA PRO A 447 9.64 -34.07 4.05
C PRO A 447 9.09 -35.51 4.06
N ALA A 448 9.92 -36.48 4.46
CA ALA A 448 9.55 -37.90 4.46
C ALA A 448 8.33 -38.20 5.35
N TYR A 449 8.17 -37.44 6.43
CA TYR A 449 7.07 -37.60 7.39
C TYR A 449 5.93 -36.59 7.16
N GLY A 450 6.01 -35.79 6.10
CA GLY A 450 5.02 -34.78 5.73
C GLY A 450 5.09 -33.49 6.55
N CYS A 451 4.12 -32.61 6.26
CA CYS A 451 3.92 -31.33 6.95
C CYS A 451 2.60 -31.39 7.71
N TYR A 452 2.57 -30.85 8.92
CA TYR A 452 1.34 -30.73 9.70
C TYR A 452 1.13 -29.30 10.21
N PRO A 453 -0.13 -28.83 10.21
CA PRO A 453 -0.46 -27.48 10.65
C PRO A 453 -0.41 -27.37 12.17
N VAL A 454 0.13 -26.27 12.66
CA VAL A 454 0.16 -25.92 14.08
C VAL A 454 -0.34 -24.47 14.21
N SER A 455 -1.01 -24.18 15.31
CA SER A 455 -1.39 -22.82 15.69
C SER A 455 -1.15 -22.63 17.18
N GLY A 456 -1.13 -21.38 17.64
CA GLY A 456 -0.91 -21.11 19.05
C GLY A 456 -1.02 -19.64 19.40
N THR A 457 -1.31 -19.38 20.67
CA THR A 457 -1.32 -18.04 21.25
C THR A 457 -0.33 -18.00 22.40
N TYR A 458 0.51 -16.95 22.39
CA TYR A 458 1.60 -16.78 23.33
C TYR A 458 1.49 -15.43 24.00
N LYS A 459 1.78 -15.40 25.29
CA LYS A 459 1.75 -14.20 26.13
C LYS A 459 3.16 -13.87 26.61
N ARG A 460 3.50 -12.59 26.63
CA ARG A 460 4.78 -12.13 27.18
C ARG A 460 4.82 -12.40 28.68
N MET A 461 5.91 -12.98 29.14
CA MET A 461 6.21 -13.13 30.55
C MET A 461 6.71 -11.79 31.12
N PRO A 462 6.06 -11.24 32.16
CA PRO A 462 6.58 -10.06 32.85
C PRO A 462 7.85 -10.40 33.63
N VAL A 463 8.63 -9.37 33.99
CA VAL A 463 9.71 -9.52 34.96
C VAL A 463 9.09 -9.83 36.32
N VAL A 464 9.37 -11.02 36.85
CA VAL A 464 8.87 -11.45 38.16
C VAL A 464 9.81 -10.90 39.24
N PRO A 465 9.30 -10.18 40.27
CA PRO A 465 10.13 -9.69 41.36
C PRO A 465 10.74 -10.86 42.16
N VAL A 466 11.85 -10.59 42.84
CA VAL A 466 12.52 -11.59 43.70
C VAL A 466 11.58 -11.98 44.85
N CYS A 467 11.42 -13.28 45.10
CA CYS A 467 10.70 -13.76 46.27
C CYS A 467 11.47 -13.39 47.54
N GLU A 468 10.87 -12.59 48.42
CA GLU A 468 11.41 -12.36 49.77
C GLU A 468 11.05 -13.56 50.65
N LEU A 469 12.07 -14.21 51.22
CA LEU A 469 11.85 -15.24 52.23
C LEU A 469 11.30 -14.57 53.49
N PRO A 470 10.32 -15.19 54.18
CA PRO A 470 9.94 -14.74 55.51
C PRO A 470 11.18 -14.76 56.44
N PRO A 471 11.28 -13.82 57.38
CA PRO A 471 12.39 -13.79 58.33
C PRO A 471 12.44 -15.13 59.11
N PRO A 472 13.64 -15.62 59.47
CA PRO A 472 13.76 -16.83 60.26
C PRO A 472 12.99 -16.66 61.58
N GLU A 473 12.23 -17.69 61.98
CA GLU A 473 11.57 -17.69 63.29
C GLU A 473 12.64 -17.52 64.38
N PRO A 474 12.38 -16.69 65.41
CA PRO A 474 13.32 -16.50 66.50
C PRO A 474 13.60 -17.85 67.17
N VAL A 475 14.88 -18.18 67.32
CA VAL A 475 15.31 -19.34 68.10
C VAL A 475 15.00 -19.03 69.56
N GLU A 476 14.06 -19.75 70.17
CA GLU A 476 13.84 -19.71 71.63
C GLU A 476 15.10 -20.26 72.32
N GLU A 477 15.81 -19.40 73.06
CA GLU A 477 16.93 -19.79 73.96
C GLU A 477 16.45 -20.36 75.29
#